data_AF-A0AAW8KWA5-F1
#
_entry.id   AF-A0AAW8KWA5-F1
#
_cell.length_a   1.000
_cell.length_b   1.000
_cell.length_c   1.000
_cell.angle_alpha   90.00
_cell.angle_beta   90.00
_cell.angle_gamma   90.00
#
_symmetry.space_group_name_H-M   'P 1'
#
loop_
_entity.id
_entity.type
_entity.pdbx_description
1 polymer ?
#
loop_
_entity_poly.entity_id
_entity_poly.type
_entity_poly.pdbx_seq_one_letter_code
_entity_poly.pdbx_strand_id
1 'polypeptide(L)'
;LLTFNEEPYFWHRCPEGMTAISFKPSKHLKQCFAKQQIINHLHPSYQNLINYLKELNIECSRALAVHLLHPDKTSMGFAVFFDDDAATFEDDDIQLLLDYCSTFMQQVELKFNYEELNELYEQQVAINSSKTKFFSIISHDLRAPFHG
;
A
#
# COMPACT_ATOMS: atom_id res chain seq x y z
N LEU A 1 -0.80 -13.07 1.10
CA LEU A 1 -1.88 -12.10 1.42
C LEU A 1 -1.24 -10.74 1.64
N LEU A 2 -1.81 -9.68 1.09
CA LEU A 2 -1.34 -8.30 1.24
C LEU A 2 -2.52 -7.41 1.61
N THR A 3 -2.36 -6.58 2.64
CA THR A 3 -3.40 -5.65 3.10
C THR A 3 -2.80 -4.28 3.37
N PHE A 4 -3.53 -3.24 3.04
CA PHE A 4 -3.19 -1.84 3.33
C PHE A 4 -4.23 -1.24 4.27
N ASN A 5 -3.82 -0.33 5.15
CA ASN A 5 -4.70 0.25 6.18
C ASN A 5 -5.82 1.12 5.61
N GLU A 6 -5.62 1.67 4.41
CA GLU A 6 -6.62 2.49 3.71
C GLU A 6 -7.53 1.68 2.79
N GLU A 7 -7.29 0.38 2.62
CA GLU A 7 -8.09 -0.49 1.77
C GLU A 7 -9.09 -1.34 2.60
N PRO A 8 -10.37 -1.45 2.16
CA PRO A 8 -11.37 -2.27 2.84
C PRO A 8 -11.31 -3.76 2.45
N TYR A 9 -10.26 -4.17 1.74
CA TYR A 9 -10.05 -5.53 1.24
C TYR A 9 -8.59 -5.95 1.46
N PHE A 10 -8.32 -7.24 1.29
CA PHE A 10 -6.96 -7.74 1.15
C PHE A 10 -6.78 -8.41 -0.20
N TRP A 11 -5.56 -8.35 -0.70
CA TRP A 11 -5.11 -9.07 -1.87
C TRP A 11 -4.67 -10.47 -1.47
N HIS A 12 -5.25 -11.46 -2.10
CA HIS A 12 -4.90 -12.86 -1.95
C HIS A 12 -4.32 -13.40 -3.25
N ARG A 13 -3.19 -14.10 -3.15
CA ARG A 13 -2.59 -14.78 -4.30
C ARG A 13 -3.13 -16.21 -4.33
N CYS A 14 -4.00 -16.49 -5.29
CA CYS A 14 -4.47 -17.83 -5.64
C CYS A 14 -3.68 -18.36 -6.84
N PRO A 15 -3.71 -19.66 -7.18
CA PRO A 15 -3.10 -20.17 -8.40
C PRO A 15 -3.51 -19.41 -9.67
N GLU A 16 -4.79 -19.03 -9.80
CA GLU A 16 -5.32 -18.35 -10.99
C GLU A 16 -4.89 -16.88 -11.12
N GLY A 17 -4.37 -16.26 -10.06
CA GLY A 17 -3.99 -14.85 -10.09
C GLY A 17 -4.00 -14.18 -8.72
N MET A 18 -4.08 -12.85 -8.72
CA MET A 18 -4.31 -12.04 -7.53
C MET A 18 -5.78 -11.64 -7.47
N THR A 19 -6.44 -11.90 -6.35
CA THR A 19 -7.86 -11.58 -6.13
C THR A 19 -8.00 -10.67 -4.93
N ALA A 20 -8.76 -9.59 -5.07
CA ALA A 20 -9.16 -8.75 -3.95
C ALA A 20 -10.36 -9.37 -3.23
N ILE A 21 -10.24 -9.57 -1.93
CA ILE A 21 -11.29 -10.15 -1.09
C ILE A 21 -11.71 -9.10 -0.07
N SER A 22 -12.96 -8.65 -0.19
CA SER A 22 -13.56 -7.74 0.80
C SER A 22 -13.73 -8.48 2.11
N PHE A 23 -13.07 -7.99 3.16
CA PHE A 23 -13.13 -8.61 4.47
C PHE A 23 -13.10 -7.55 5.55
N LYS A 24 -13.94 -7.73 6.57
CA LYS A 24 -13.88 -6.96 7.82
C LYS A 24 -13.27 -7.87 8.88
N PRO A 25 -11.96 -7.79 9.13
CA PRO A 25 -11.36 -8.54 10.22
C PRO A 25 -12.03 -8.17 11.55
N SER A 26 -12.57 -9.15 12.25
CA SER A 26 -13.10 -8.98 13.61
C SER A 26 -11.98 -8.68 14.63
N LYS A 27 -10.73 -9.08 14.31
CA LYS A 27 -9.50 -8.76 15.03
C LYS A 27 -8.49 -8.12 14.07
N HIS A 28 -7.96 -6.96 14.46
CA HIS A 28 -6.91 -6.32 13.68
C HIS A 28 -5.61 -7.13 13.78
N LEU A 29 -5.12 -7.65 12.64
CA LEU A 29 -3.82 -8.32 12.51
C LEU A 29 -2.68 -7.51 13.17
N LYS A 30 -2.79 -6.17 13.15
CA LYS A 30 -1.93 -5.22 13.87
C LYS A 30 -1.69 -5.59 15.35
N GLN A 31 -2.68 -6.14 16.04
CA GLN A 31 -2.59 -6.51 17.45
C GLN A 31 -1.65 -7.71 17.67
N CYS A 32 -1.52 -8.58 16.67
CA CYS A 32 -0.65 -9.77 16.74
C CYS A 32 0.84 -9.40 16.68
N PHE A 33 1.20 -8.25 16.13
CA PHE A 33 2.61 -7.88 15.94
C PHE A 33 3.34 -7.47 17.22
N ALA A 34 2.65 -7.20 18.33
CA ALA A 34 3.27 -6.92 19.64
C ALA A 34 4.47 -5.92 19.60
N LYS A 35 4.45 -4.92 18.71
CA LYS A 35 5.52 -3.95 18.41
C LYS A 35 6.76 -4.49 17.67
N GLN A 36 6.74 -5.76 17.27
CA GLN A 36 7.73 -6.34 16.36
C GLN A 36 7.30 -6.10 14.91
N GLN A 37 8.27 -6.08 14.00
CA GLN A 37 7.99 -5.94 12.57
C GLN A 37 7.60 -7.27 11.93
N ILE A 38 7.86 -8.39 12.59
CA ILE A 38 7.69 -9.72 12.02
C ILE A 38 7.06 -10.70 13.01
N ILE A 39 6.22 -11.60 12.49
CA ILE A 39 5.67 -12.74 13.20
C ILE A 39 6.14 -13.99 12.47
N ASN A 40 7.17 -14.65 13.02
CA ASN A 40 7.64 -15.97 12.59
C ASN A 40 7.24 -17.04 13.63
N HIS A 41 7.65 -18.29 13.42
CA HIS A 41 7.33 -19.42 14.29
C HIS A 41 7.81 -19.26 15.75
N LEU A 42 8.81 -18.40 16.01
CA LEU A 42 9.32 -18.08 17.34
C LEU A 42 8.54 -16.95 18.03
N HIS A 43 7.69 -16.24 17.29
CA HIS A 43 6.98 -15.08 17.80
C HIS A 43 5.89 -15.49 18.81
N PRO A 44 5.75 -14.81 19.97
CA PRO A 44 4.75 -15.17 20.99
C PRO A 44 3.30 -15.18 20.48
N SER A 45 3.01 -14.35 19.47
CA SER A 45 1.68 -14.25 18.84
C SER A 45 1.55 -15.08 17.56
N TYR A 46 2.48 -16.00 17.28
CA TYR A 46 2.41 -16.85 16.09
C TYR A 46 1.10 -17.64 16.00
N GLN A 47 0.65 -18.21 17.11
CA GLN A 47 -0.64 -18.90 17.16
C GLN A 47 -1.83 -18.00 16.85
N ASN A 48 -1.75 -16.71 17.20
CA ASN A 48 -2.80 -15.74 16.85
C ASN A 48 -2.84 -15.48 15.34
N LEU A 49 -1.68 -15.45 14.68
CA LEU A 49 -1.58 -15.35 13.21
C LEU A 49 -2.19 -16.58 12.53
N ILE A 50 -1.88 -17.79 13.00
CA ILE A 50 -2.45 -19.02 12.43
C ILE A 50 -3.97 -19.06 12.62
N ASN A 51 -4.48 -18.68 13.80
CA ASN A 51 -5.91 -18.60 14.04
C ASN A 51 -6.59 -17.56 13.13
N TYR A 52 -5.93 -16.42 12.91
CA TYR A 52 -6.41 -15.40 11.97
C TYR A 52 -6.51 -15.93 10.54
N LEU A 53 -5.50 -16.67 10.06
CA LEU A 53 -5.55 -17.31 8.73
C LEU A 53 -6.65 -18.37 8.64
N LYS A 54 -6.88 -19.15 9.70
CA LYS A 54 -8.00 -20.10 9.77
C LYS A 54 -9.37 -19.42 9.72
N GLU A 55 -9.54 -18.26 10.37
CA GLU A 55 -10.76 -17.44 10.24
C GLU A 55 -11.01 -16.97 8.79
N LEU A 56 -9.95 -16.92 7.97
CA LEU A 56 -10.01 -16.61 6.54
C LEU A 56 -10.20 -17.85 5.65
N ASN A 57 -10.41 -19.04 6.23
CA ASN A 57 -10.39 -20.33 5.53
C ASN A 57 -9.06 -20.62 4.81
N ILE A 58 -7.96 -20.09 5.33
CA ILE A 58 -6.60 -20.38 4.85
C ILE A 58 -5.99 -21.38 5.82
N GLU A 59 -5.84 -22.62 5.36
CA GLU A 59 -5.04 -23.63 6.05
C GLU A 59 -3.61 -23.57 5.54
N CYS A 60 -2.64 -23.60 6.45
CA CYS A 60 -1.23 -23.64 6.12
C CYS A 60 -0.44 -24.37 7.21
N SER A 61 0.69 -24.96 6.82
CA SER A 61 1.63 -25.59 7.76
C SER A 61 2.58 -24.58 8.39
N ARG A 62 2.98 -23.56 7.62
CA ARG A 62 3.79 -22.44 8.09
C ARG A 62 3.27 -21.11 7.56
N ALA A 63 3.63 -20.06 8.28
CA ALA A 63 3.25 -18.69 7.98
C ALA A 63 4.34 -17.72 8.46
N LEU A 64 4.37 -16.55 7.85
CA LEU A 64 5.23 -15.44 8.19
C LEU A 64 4.45 -14.15 7.91
N ALA A 65 4.32 -13.28 8.90
CA ALA A 65 3.70 -11.98 8.69
C ALA A 65 4.72 -10.87 8.88
N VAL A 66 4.73 -9.91 7.96
CA VAL A 66 5.59 -8.73 7.95
C VAL A 66 4.71 -7.49 8.06
N HIS A 67 5.05 -6.62 9.00
CA HIS A 67 4.46 -5.30 9.13
C HIS A 67 5.11 -4.38 8.09
N LEU A 68 4.30 -3.93 7.13
CA LEU A 68 4.71 -2.98 6.12
C LEU A 68 4.69 -1.59 6.74
N LEU A 69 5.90 -1.11 7.04
CA LEU A 69 6.15 0.21 7.60
C LEU A 69 6.72 1.12 6.53
N HIS A 70 6.26 2.36 6.54
CA HIS A 70 6.88 3.44 5.80
C HIS A 70 8.25 3.81 6.41
N PRO A 71 9.16 4.47 5.67
CA PRO A 71 10.42 4.95 6.21
C PRO A 71 10.30 5.82 7.48
N ASP A 72 9.21 6.56 7.63
CA ASP A 72 8.89 7.37 8.83
C ASP A 72 8.27 6.55 9.99
N LYS A 73 8.21 5.22 9.85
CA LYS A 73 7.59 4.25 10.77
C LYS A 73 6.07 4.31 10.84
N THR A 74 5.41 5.00 9.92
CA THR A 74 3.96 4.90 9.80
C THR A 74 3.55 3.50 9.32
N SER A 75 2.46 3.00 9.88
CA SER A 75 1.92 1.69 9.53
C SER A 75 1.16 1.81 8.23
N MET A 76 1.62 1.12 7.18
CA MET A 76 0.96 1.14 5.86
C MET A 76 0.11 -0.10 5.63
N GLY A 77 0.51 -1.25 6.19
CA GLY A 77 -0.21 -2.49 5.96
C GLY A 77 0.52 -3.72 6.49
N PHE A 78 0.14 -4.89 6.00
CA PHE A 78 0.74 -6.15 6.38
C PHE A 78 0.84 -7.08 5.16
N ALA A 79 1.95 -7.80 5.08
CA ALA A 79 2.14 -8.89 4.13
C ALA A 79 2.20 -10.20 4.92
N VAL A 80 1.41 -11.20 4.52
CA VAL A 80 1.41 -12.54 5.12
C VAL A 80 1.75 -13.55 4.05
N PHE A 81 2.81 -14.30 4.29
CA PHE A 81 3.31 -15.40 3.48
C PHE A 81 2.99 -16.69 4.20
N PHE A 82 2.57 -17.72 3.48
CA PHE A 82 2.22 -19.01 4.05
C PHE A 82 2.30 -20.07 2.96
N ASP A 83 2.60 -21.29 3.37
CA ASP A 83 2.60 -22.48 2.52
C ASP A 83 2.46 -23.74 3.39
N ASP A 84 2.52 -24.90 2.73
CA ASP A 84 2.33 -26.22 3.34
C ASP A 84 3.63 -26.99 3.57
N ASP A 85 4.78 -26.33 3.49
CA ASP A 85 6.08 -26.96 3.76
C ASP A 85 6.29 -27.13 5.28
N ALA A 86 6.98 -28.20 5.65
CA ALA A 86 7.25 -28.57 7.03
C ALA A 86 8.47 -27.83 7.62
N ALA A 87 9.38 -27.36 6.77
CA ALA A 87 10.55 -26.59 7.22
C ALA A 87 10.15 -25.18 7.66
N THR A 88 10.85 -24.58 8.61
CA THR A 88 10.67 -23.15 8.92
C THR A 88 11.38 -22.27 7.89
N PHE A 89 10.92 -21.03 7.71
CA PHE A 89 11.67 -20.03 6.95
C PHE A 89 13.05 -19.79 7.58
N GLU A 90 14.10 -19.74 6.76
CA GLU A 90 15.45 -19.44 7.20
C GLU A 90 15.61 -17.95 7.52
N ASP A 91 16.48 -17.62 8.47
CA ASP A 91 16.66 -16.24 8.92
C ASP A 91 17.23 -15.34 7.81
N ASP A 92 18.07 -15.87 6.93
CA ASP A 92 18.64 -15.15 5.78
C ASP A 92 17.54 -14.77 4.76
N ASP A 93 16.62 -15.71 4.47
CA ASP A 93 15.47 -15.45 3.58
C ASP A 93 14.51 -14.44 4.19
N ILE A 94 14.29 -14.52 5.50
CA ILE A 94 13.49 -13.55 6.25
C ILE A 94 14.10 -12.15 6.15
N GLN A 95 15.42 -12.04 6.33
CA GLN A 95 16.11 -10.75 6.25
C GLN A 95 16.03 -10.16 4.85
N LEU A 96 16.26 -10.98 3.82
CA LEU A 96 16.12 -10.59 2.43
C LEU A 96 14.69 -10.10 2.12
N LEU A 97 13.68 -10.81 2.64
CA LEU A 97 12.27 -10.41 2.50
C LEU A 97 12.01 -9.05 3.14
N LEU A 98 12.58 -8.77 4.31
CA LEU A 98 12.42 -7.48 4.99
C LEU A 98 13.01 -6.33 4.16
N ASP A 99 14.18 -6.54 3.54
CA ASP A 99 14.82 -5.57 2.66
C ASP A 99 13.98 -5.30 1.40
N TYR A 100 13.43 -6.37 0.81
CA TYR A 100 12.48 -6.23 -0.31
C TYR A 100 11.21 -5.49 0.09
N CYS A 101 10.62 -5.80 1.26
CA CYS A 101 9.44 -5.09 1.76
C CYS A 101 9.74 -3.61 1.96
N SER A 102 10.91 -3.25 2.50
CA SER A 102 11.32 -1.86 2.67
C SER A 102 11.44 -1.13 1.33
N THR A 103 12.11 -1.75 0.35
CA THR A 103 12.27 -1.19 -1.00
C THR A 103 10.92 -1.06 -1.72
N PHE A 104 10.07 -2.06 -1.59
CA PHE A 104 8.71 -2.05 -2.15
C PHE A 104 7.90 -0.88 -1.58
N MET A 105 7.95 -0.66 -0.26
CA MET A 105 7.23 0.46 0.36
C MET A 105 7.72 1.82 -0.13
N GLN A 106 9.04 2.00 -0.32
CA GLN A 106 9.60 3.22 -0.91
C GLN A 106 9.10 3.46 -2.34
N GLN A 107 8.98 2.40 -3.15
CA GLN A 107 8.48 2.51 -4.52
C GLN A 107 6.99 2.85 -4.57
N VAL A 108 6.18 2.27 -3.68
CA VAL A 108 4.76 2.60 -3.55
C VAL A 108 4.57 4.07 -3.19
N GLU A 109 5.32 4.56 -2.20
CA GLU A 109 5.31 5.97 -1.80
C GLU A 109 5.70 6.89 -2.97
N LEU A 110 6.81 6.60 -3.64
CA LEU A 110 7.29 7.40 -4.76
C LEU A 110 6.26 7.50 -5.88
N LYS A 111 5.59 6.39 -6.18
CA LYS A 111 4.54 6.35 -7.20
C LYS A 111 3.32 7.18 -6.79
N PHE A 112 2.88 7.08 -5.53
CA PHE A 112 1.77 7.87 -5.01
C PHE A 112 2.08 9.38 -5.08
N ASN A 113 3.25 9.79 -4.59
CA ASN A 113 3.70 11.19 -4.62
C ASN A 113 3.81 11.74 -6.06
N TYR A 114 4.23 10.89 -7.00
CA TYR A 114 4.31 11.26 -8.41
C TYR A 114 2.92 11.47 -9.02
N GLU A 115 1.96 10.58 -8.75
CA GLU A 115 0.59 10.71 -9.24
C GLU A 115 -0.08 11.97 -8.69
N GLU A 116 0.04 12.25 -7.39
CA GLU A 116 -0.47 13.48 -6.77
C GLU A 116 0.16 14.75 -7.39
N LEU A 117 1.48 14.75 -7.57
CA LEU A 117 2.17 15.87 -8.20
C LEU A 117 1.72 16.10 -9.64
N ASN A 118 1.49 15.02 -10.40
CA ASN A 118 1.00 15.11 -11.77
C ASN A 118 -0.41 15.69 -11.82
N GLU A 119 -1.31 15.27 -10.94
CA GLU A 119 -2.67 15.83 -10.85
C GLU A 119 -2.65 17.34 -10.56
N LEU A 120 -1.84 17.78 -9.58
CA LEU A 120 -1.68 19.22 -9.28
C LEU A 120 -1.11 20.01 -10.46
N TYR A 121 -0.16 19.42 -11.18
CA TYR A 121 0.39 20.02 -12.39
C TYR A 121 -0.67 20.21 -13.47
N GLU A 122 -1.48 19.19 -13.75
CA GLU A 122 -2.56 19.26 -14.74
C GLU A 122 -3.60 20.33 -14.37
N GLN A 123 -3.98 20.42 -13.10
CA GLN A 123 -4.87 21.48 -12.60
C GLN A 123 -4.28 22.87 -12.84
N GLN A 124 -2.99 23.05 -12.56
CA GLN A 124 -2.31 24.33 -12.76
C GLN A 124 -2.24 24.72 -14.24
N VAL A 125 -2.00 23.76 -15.13
CA VAL A 125 -2.04 23.97 -16.60
C VAL A 125 -3.43 24.42 -17.04
N ALA A 126 -4.49 23.77 -16.55
CA ALA A 126 -5.87 24.14 -16.88
C ALA A 126 -6.23 25.57 -16.40
N ILE A 127 -5.79 25.94 -15.20
CA ILE A 127 -5.96 27.29 -14.64
C ILE A 127 -5.23 28.32 -15.49
N ASN A 128 -3.96 28.07 -15.83
CA ASN A 128 -3.16 29.00 -16.62
C ASN A 128 -3.69 29.17 -18.05
N SER A 129 -4.18 28.10 -18.67
CA SER A 129 -4.89 28.17 -19.96
C SER A 129 -6.11 29.08 -19.87
N SER A 130 -6.93 28.92 -18.83
CA SER A 130 -8.12 29.74 -18.58
C SER A 130 -7.76 31.21 -18.34
N LYS A 131 -6.74 31.49 -17.52
CA LYS A 131 -6.23 32.86 -17.28
C LYS A 131 -5.74 33.51 -18.57
N THR A 132 -4.98 32.78 -19.38
CA THR A 132 -4.44 33.30 -20.66
C THR A 132 -5.56 33.70 -21.60
N LYS A 133 -6.60 32.87 -21.73
CA LYS A 133 -7.80 33.20 -22.54
C LYS A 133 -8.50 34.44 -22.00
N PHE A 134 -8.70 34.53 -20.69
CA PHE A 134 -9.34 35.69 -20.06
C PHE A 134 -8.57 36.99 -20.33
N PHE A 135 -7.24 36.99 -20.14
CA PHE A 135 -6.41 38.17 -20.44
C PHE A 135 -6.39 38.51 -21.92
N SER A 136 -6.44 37.52 -22.82
CA SER A 136 -6.53 37.76 -24.25
C SER A 136 -7.84 38.46 -24.64
N ILE A 137 -8.96 38.08 -24.05
CA ILE A 137 -10.27 38.74 -24.25
C ILE A 137 -10.21 40.18 -23.74
N ILE A 138 -9.74 40.39 -22.51
CA ILE A 138 -9.60 41.74 -21.95
C ILE A 138 -8.69 42.62 -22.81
N SER A 139 -7.55 42.09 -23.24
CA SER A 139 -6.59 42.85 -24.07
C SER A 139 -7.19 43.22 -25.43
N HIS A 140 -8.00 42.33 -26.01
CA HIS A 140 -8.75 42.62 -27.23
C HIS A 140 -9.75 43.77 -27.01
N ASP A 141 -10.56 43.69 -25.95
CA ASP A 141 -11.60 44.68 -25.64
C ASP A 141 -11.01 46.05 -25.24
N LEU A 142 -9.90 46.07 -24.51
CA LEU A 142 -9.18 47.29 -24.18
C LEU A 142 -8.58 47.98 -25.41
N ARG A 143 -8.23 47.22 -26.46
CA ARG A 143 -7.62 47.76 -27.68
C ARG A 143 -8.65 48.31 -28.67
N ALA A 144 -9.89 47.80 -28.65
CA ALA A 144 -10.98 48.21 -29.54
C ALA A 144 -11.24 49.74 -29.61
N PRO A 145 -11.26 50.52 -28.51
CA PRO A 145 -11.47 51.97 -28.58
C PRO A 145 -10.30 52.78 -29.17
N PHE A 146 -9.14 52.18 -29.42
CA PHE A 146 -7.96 52.85 -29.99
C PHE A 146 -7.76 52.57 -31.49
N HIS A 147 -8.63 51.77 -32.11
CA HIS A 147 -8.60 51.43 -33.55
C HIS A 147 -9.96 51.70 -34.24
N GLY A 148 -10.71 52.68 -33.74
CA GLY A 148 -11.91 53.24 -34.39
C GLY A 148 -11.59 54.52 -35.16
#